data_AF-A0A538MU78-F1
#
_entry.id   AF-A0A538MU78-F1
#
_cell.length_a   1.000
_cell.length_b   1.000
_cell.length_c   1.000
_cell.angle_alpha   90.00
_cell.angle_beta   90.00
_cell.angle_gamma   90.00
#
_symmetry.space_group_name_H-M   'P 1'
#
loop_
_entity.id
_entity.type
_entity.pdbx_description
1 polymer ?
#
loop_
_entity_poly.entity_id
_entity_poly.type
_entity_poly.pdbx_seq_one_letter_code
_entity_poly.pdbx_strand_id
1 'polypeptide(L)'
;MRRAAAALAIGASVLLLAACGYQGTVAPTAAGVSGKPVKQATTPALPKGDPASGKKLFASNGCTGCHTYAPAGSTAKIGPDLDKLPQYAKQANAGPLAQFVQTSITSPSSYVQPNYPNVMPTTYNKLPQKQIADLVAFLTQK
;
A
#
# COMPACT_ATOMS: atom_id res chain seq x y z
N MET A 1 -76.45 7.39 -49.24
CA MET A 1 -75.92 8.43 -50.15
C MET A 1 -74.43 8.63 -49.84
N ARG A 2 -73.55 8.38 -50.83
CA ARG A 2 -72.24 9.04 -51.17
C ARG A 2 -71.49 9.72 -49.98
N ARG A 3 -70.20 9.52 -49.63
CA ARG A 3 -68.90 9.22 -50.32
C ARG A 3 -67.85 8.77 -49.26
N ALA A 4 -66.92 7.84 -49.55
CA ALA A 4 -65.46 8.00 -49.82
C ALA A 4 -64.64 8.77 -48.73
N ALA A 5 -63.38 8.50 -48.33
CA ALA A 5 -62.34 7.48 -48.56
C ALA A 5 -61.13 7.79 -47.62
N ALA A 6 -60.28 6.77 -47.33
CA ALA A 6 -58.84 6.81 -46.96
C ALA A 6 -58.42 7.55 -45.65
N ALA A 7 -57.34 7.24 -44.92
CA ALA A 7 -56.15 6.42 -45.11
C ALA A 7 -55.54 5.95 -43.77
N LEU A 8 -54.59 5.00 -43.88
CA LEU A 8 -53.69 4.37 -42.89
C LEU A 8 -53.19 5.23 -41.70
N ALA A 9 -52.99 4.58 -40.55
CA ALA A 9 -51.68 4.46 -39.90
C ALA A 9 -51.67 3.36 -38.82
N ILE A 10 -50.60 2.57 -38.82
CA ILE A 10 -50.35 1.37 -38.02
C ILE A 10 -49.54 1.74 -36.77
N GLY A 11 -49.94 1.23 -35.60
CA GLY A 11 -49.02 0.49 -34.72
C GLY A 11 -48.38 1.18 -33.50
N ALA A 12 -48.39 0.37 -32.43
CA ALA A 12 -47.42 0.25 -31.33
C ALA A 12 -47.60 1.10 -30.07
N SER A 13 -48.36 0.52 -29.13
CA SER A 13 -48.29 0.78 -27.68
C SER A 13 -47.07 0.08 -27.07
N VAL A 14 -46.26 0.79 -26.30
CA VAL A 14 -45.26 0.17 -25.41
C VAL A 14 -45.38 0.80 -24.02
N LEU A 15 -45.93 0.04 -23.09
CA LEU A 15 -45.89 0.30 -21.64
C LEU A 15 -44.49 0.00 -21.12
N LEU A 16 -43.88 0.99 -20.48
CA LEU A 16 -42.62 0.88 -19.74
C LEU A 16 -42.90 0.26 -18.36
N LEU A 17 -42.65 -1.05 -18.19
CA LEU A 17 -42.45 -1.66 -16.89
C LEU A 17 -40.94 -1.79 -16.62
N ALA A 18 -40.47 -0.99 -15.67
CA ALA A 18 -39.13 -1.10 -15.10
C ALA A 18 -39.07 -2.33 -14.16
N ALA A 19 -38.45 -3.40 -14.63
CA ALA A 19 -37.87 -4.44 -13.80
C ALA A 19 -36.37 -4.47 -14.11
N CYS A 20 -35.51 -4.42 -13.10
CA CYS A 20 -34.23 -5.14 -13.06
C CYS A 20 -33.45 -4.81 -11.77
N GLY A 21 -32.87 -5.84 -11.17
CA GLY A 21 -31.93 -5.72 -10.07
C GLY A 21 -31.27 -7.04 -9.69
N TYR A 22 -30.80 -7.82 -10.68
CA TYR A 22 -29.81 -8.88 -10.47
C TYR A 22 -28.43 -8.26 -10.76
N GLN A 23 -27.56 -8.20 -9.75
CA GLN A 23 -26.19 -7.71 -9.88
C GLN A 23 -25.34 -8.65 -10.75
N GLY A 24 -25.17 -8.28 -12.01
CA GLY A 24 -24.02 -8.66 -12.82
C GLY A 24 -22.88 -7.68 -12.57
N THR A 25 -21.68 -8.18 -12.29
CA THR A 25 -20.45 -7.40 -12.07
C THR A 25 -20.14 -6.48 -13.23
N VAL A 26 -20.11 -5.16 -12.98
CA VAL A 26 -19.56 -4.17 -13.91
C VAL A 26 -18.09 -3.91 -13.58
N ALA A 27 -17.22 -4.09 -14.57
CA ALA A 27 -15.89 -3.51 -14.56
C ALA A 27 -16.03 -1.98 -14.56
N PRO A 28 -15.29 -1.23 -13.72
CA PRO A 28 -15.47 0.20 -13.63
C PRO A 28 -14.92 0.89 -14.89
N THR A 29 -15.80 1.25 -15.82
CA THR A 29 -15.55 2.29 -16.81
C THR A 29 -15.65 3.64 -16.12
N ALA A 30 -14.53 4.37 -16.12
CA ALA A 30 -14.37 5.63 -15.42
C ALA A 30 -15.31 6.72 -15.97
N ALA A 31 -16.33 7.10 -15.19
CA ALA A 31 -17.00 8.39 -15.31
C ALA A 31 -17.69 8.74 -13.97
N GLY A 32 -17.25 9.81 -13.32
CA GLY A 32 -18.05 10.54 -12.33
C GLY A 32 -17.89 10.15 -10.86
N VAL A 33 -16.69 10.27 -10.30
CA VAL A 33 -16.52 10.62 -8.87
C VAL A 33 -15.75 11.93 -8.83
N SER A 34 -16.43 13.01 -8.49
CA SER A 34 -15.83 14.29 -8.06
C SER A 34 -15.30 14.13 -6.64
N GLY A 35 -14.36 13.21 -6.45
CA GLY A 35 -13.40 13.23 -5.38
C GLY A 35 -12.06 13.42 -6.07
N LYS A 36 -11.30 14.47 -5.71
CA LYS A 36 -9.87 14.46 -6.04
C LYS A 36 -9.36 13.10 -5.54
N PRO A 37 -8.73 12.25 -6.39
CA PRO A 37 -8.01 11.12 -5.83
C PRO A 37 -7.06 11.74 -4.83
N VAL A 38 -7.24 11.43 -3.54
CA VAL A 38 -6.18 11.70 -2.58
C VAL A 38 -5.05 10.87 -3.12
N LYS A 39 -4.15 11.55 -3.83
CA LYS A 39 -2.92 11.02 -4.35
C LYS A 39 -2.28 10.42 -3.12
N GLN A 40 -2.44 9.10 -2.94
CA GLN A 40 -1.82 8.36 -1.85
C GLN A 40 -0.39 8.85 -1.84
N ALA A 41 0.00 9.52 -0.76
CA ALA A 41 1.20 10.34 -0.70
C ALA A 41 2.33 9.50 -1.29
N THR A 42 2.68 9.81 -2.53
CA THR A 42 3.53 8.93 -3.32
C THR A 42 4.91 9.37 -2.92
N THR A 43 5.38 8.85 -1.78
CA THR A 43 6.80 8.84 -1.47
C THR A 43 7.48 8.38 -2.75
N PRO A 44 8.44 9.14 -3.30
CA PRO A 44 9.11 8.77 -4.54
C PRO A 44 9.51 7.30 -4.45
N ALA A 45 9.14 6.51 -5.47
CA ALA A 45 9.46 5.10 -5.49
C ALA A 45 10.98 4.96 -5.31
N LEU A 46 11.38 4.24 -4.28
CA LEU A 46 12.80 3.94 -4.06
C LEU A 46 13.36 3.26 -5.32
N PRO A 47 14.65 3.50 -5.65
CA PRO A 47 15.31 2.71 -6.68
C PRO A 47 15.23 1.22 -6.34
N LYS A 48 15.46 0.34 -7.30
CA LYS A 48 15.53 -1.10 -7.01
C LYS A 48 16.63 -1.37 -5.99
N GLY A 49 16.24 -1.95 -4.86
CA GLY A 49 17.16 -2.38 -3.81
C GLY A 49 17.81 -3.74 -4.10
N ASP A 50 18.96 -3.95 -3.49
CA ASP A 50 19.71 -5.21 -3.43
C ASP A 50 19.73 -5.73 -1.98
N PRO A 51 19.05 -6.85 -1.68
CA PRO A 51 19.04 -7.46 -0.35
C PRO A 51 20.43 -7.82 0.19
N ALA A 52 21.39 -8.18 -0.66
CA ALA A 52 22.74 -8.54 -0.21
C ALA A 52 23.50 -7.31 0.30
N SER A 53 23.39 -6.19 -0.41
CA SER A 53 23.88 -4.89 0.06
C SER A 53 23.14 -4.42 1.31
N GLY A 54 21.81 -4.64 1.36
CA GLY A 54 20.98 -4.32 2.53
C GLY A 54 21.41 -5.07 3.78
N LYS A 55 21.77 -6.36 3.68
CA LYS A 55 22.31 -7.14 4.80
C LYS A 55 23.59 -6.53 5.38
N LYS A 56 24.51 -6.09 4.52
CA LYS A 56 25.77 -5.44 4.94
C LYS A 56 25.48 -4.12 5.64
N LEU A 57 24.59 -3.31 5.06
CA LEU A 57 24.17 -2.03 5.63
C LEU A 57 23.46 -2.21 6.97
N PHE A 58 22.64 -3.24 7.12
CA PHE A 58 21.94 -3.55 8.37
C PHE A 58 22.93 -3.79 9.52
N ALA A 59 24.02 -4.51 9.25
CA ALA A 59 25.09 -4.69 10.23
C ALA A 59 25.90 -3.41 10.47
N SER A 60 26.35 -2.73 9.41
CA SER A 60 27.24 -1.57 9.54
C SER A 60 26.57 -0.33 10.12
N ASN A 61 25.24 -0.22 10.02
CA ASN A 61 24.47 0.86 10.64
C ASN A 61 23.96 0.51 12.05
N GLY A 62 24.41 -0.61 12.64
CA GLY A 62 24.13 -0.96 14.03
C GLY A 62 22.74 -1.54 14.29
N CYS A 63 21.97 -1.90 13.26
CA CYS A 63 20.62 -2.44 13.42
C CYS A 63 20.61 -3.75 14.22
N THR A 64 21.68 -4.54 14.08
CA THR A 64 21.90 -5.82 14.80
C THR A 64 22.00 -5.65 16.32
N GLY A 65 22.40 -4.48 16.81
CA GLY A 65 22.55 -4.20 18.23
C GLY A 65 21.21 -3.97 18.95
N CYS A 66 20.15 -3.67 18.21
CA CYS A 66 18.83 -3.37 18.80
C CYS A 66 17.76 -4.39 18.43
N HIS A 67 17.81 -4.96 17.22
CA HIS A 67 16.72 -5.76 16.67
C HIS A 67 17.07 -7.24 16.55
N THR A 68 16.08 -8.09 16.82
CA THR A 68 16.09 -9.50 16.41
C THR A 68 15.74 -9.55 14.92
N TYR A 69 16.53 -10.27 14.14
CA TYR A 69 16.25 -10.54 12.73
C TYR A 69 17.06 -11.76 12.26
N ALA A 70 16.39 -12.90 12.05
CA ALA A 70 17.05 -14.16 11.71
C ALA A 70 17.90 -14.08 10.41
N PRO A 71 17.48 -13.40 9.32
CA PRO A 71 18.30 -13.26 8.12
C PRO A 71 19.62 -12.50 8.32
N ALA A 72 19.70 -11.66 9.37
CA ALA A 72 20.93 -10.97 9.79
C ALA A 72 21.68 -11.70 10.92
N GLY A 73 21.11 -12.78 11.49
CA GLY A 73 21.67 -13.46 12.65
C GLY A 73 21.67 -12.62 13.93
N SER A 74 20.83 -11.59 14.00
CA SER A 74 20.76 -10.71 15.18
C SER A 74 19.66 -11.16 16.15
N THR A 75 19.91 -11.02 17.45
CA THR A 75 19.04 -11.52 18.53
C THR A 75 18.70 -10.46 19.59
N ALA A 76 19.12 -9.21 19.39
CA ALA A 76 18.87 -8.12 20.32
C ALA A 76 17.37 -7.83 20.48
N LYS A 77 16.96 -7.33 21.65
CA LYS A 77 15.55 -7.16 22.02
C LYS A 77 15.19 -5.75 22.50
N ILE A 78 16.06 -4.78 22.23
CA ILE A 78 15.81 -3.36 22.56
C ILE A 78 14.69 -2.83 21.68
N GLY A 79 14.72 -3.17 20.39
CA GLY A 79 13.68 -2.90 19.42
C GLY A 79 12.84 -4.14 19.09
N PRO A 80 11.75 -3.96 18.32
CA PRO A 80 10.88 -5.04 17.91
C PRO A 80 11.58 -6.09 17.04
N ASP A 81 11.04 -7.31 17.09
CA ASP A 81 11.46 -8.47 16.31
C ASP A 81 11.11 -8.28 14.83
N LEU A 82 12.12 -8.06 13.98
CA LEU A 82 11.92 -7.71 12.58
C LEU A 82 11.43 -8.90 11.73
N ASP A 83 11.51 -10.13 12.24
CA ASP A 83 10.88 -11.29 11.58
C ASP A 83 9.34 -11.17 11.58
N LYS A 84 8.78 -10.26 12.40
CA LYS A 84 7.34 -9.97 12.50
C LYS A 84 6.92 -8.69 11.79
N LEU A 85 7.79 -8.09 10.97
CA LEU A 85 7.49 -6.87 10.20
C LEU A 85 6.14 -6.92 9.44
N PRO A 86 5.75 -8.02 8.76
CA PRO A 86 4.44 -8.10 8.11
C PRO A 86 3.25 -7.98 9.06
N GLN A 87 3.37 -8.46 10.30
CA GLN A 87 2.35 -8.32 11.32
C GLN A 87 2.27 -6.86 11.81
N TYR A 88 3.42 -6.23 12.07
CA TYR A 88 3.49 -4.84 12.53
C TYR A 88 2.94 -3.87 11.49
N ALA A 89 3.25 -4.07 10.21
CA ALA A 89 2.68 -3.25 9.13
C ALA A 89 1.14 -3.29 9.09
N LYS A 90 0.54 -4.47 9.34
CA LYS A 90 -0.91 -4.63 9.45
C LYS A 90 -1.47 -3.94 10.70
N GLN A 91 -0.83 -4.12 11.85
CA GLN A 91 -1.22 -3.48 13.11
C GLN A 91 -1.18 -1.95 13.02
N ALA A 92 -0.18 -1.41 12.32
CA ALA A 92 -0.03 0.02 12.08
C ALA A 92 -1.02 0.59 11.05
N ASN A 93 -1.76 -0.26 10.33
CA ASN A 93 -2.56 0.13 9.15
C ASN A 93 -1.75 0.99 8.15
N ALA A 94 -0.47 0.66 7.98
CA ALA A 94 0.51 1.51 7.29
C ALA A 94 0.61 1.26 5.77
N GLY A 95 -0.32 0.48 5.21
CA GLY A 95 -0.32 0.12 3.79
C GLY A 95 0.74 -0.95 3.45
N PRO A 96 1.41 -0.85 2.28
CA PRO A 96 2.38 -1.85 1.83
C PRO A 96 3.56 -2.02 2.80
N LEU A 97 4.02 -3.27 2.97
CA LEU A 97 5.12 -3.59 3.88
C LEU A 97 6.39 -2.77 3.60
N ALA A 98 6.78 -2.61 2.34
CA ALA A 98 7.95 -1.82 1.97
C ALA A 98 7.83 -0.35 2.39
N GLN A 99 6.63 0.23 2.29
CA GLN A 99 6.36 1.60 2.72
C GLN A 99 6.43 1.73 4.25
N PHE A 100 5.87 0.76 4.96
CA PHE A 100 5.99 0.69 6.43
C PHE A 100 7.47 0.64 6.85
N VAL A 101 8.25 -0.27 6.28
CA VAL A 101 9.68 -0.42 6.59
C VAL A 101 10.47 0.85 6.26
N GLN A 102 10.27 1.45 5.08
CA GLN A 102 10.91 2.70 4.71
C GLN A 102 10.61 3.80 5.73
N THR A 103 9.32 3.95 6.09
CA THR A 103 8.89 4.96 7.06
C THR A 103 9.48 4.71 8.44
N SER A 104 9.51 3.45 8.90
CA SER A 104 10.16 3.10 10.17
C SER A 104 11.65 3.41 10.19
N ILE A 105 12.36 3.30 9.06
CA ILE A 105 13.78 3.65 8.97
C ILE A 105 13.98 5.17 8.94
N THR A 106 13.25 5.89 8.10
CA THR A 106 13.48 7.33 7.89
C THR A 106 12.76 8.22 8.91
N SER A 107 11.73 7.70 9.55
CA SER A 107 10.85 8.41 10.48
C SER A 107 10.45 7.51 11.65
N PRO A 108 11.41 6.97 12.44
CA PRO A 108 11.14 5.91 13.42
C PRO A 108 10.12 6.28 14.51
N SER A 109 9.95 7.56 14.81
CA SER A 109 8.96 8.04 15.77
C SER A 109 7.53 8.14 15.23
N SER A 110 7.31 7.95 13.91
CA SER A 110 5.96 8.02 13.32
C SER A 110 5.10 6.83 13.70
N TYR A 111 5.72 5.69 13.97
CA TYR A 111 5.09 4.51 14.51
C TYR A 111 6.08 3.74 15.39
N VAL A 112 5.78 3.65 16.68
CA VAL A 112 6.53 2.85 17.64
C VAL A 112 5.68 1.64 18.00
N GLN A 113 6.23 0.44 17.82
CA GLN A 113 5.53 -0.80 18.16
C GLN A 113 5.16 -0.80 19.65
N PRO A 114 3.93 -1.17 20.04
CA PRO A 114 3.54 -1.28 21.44
C PRO A 114 4.53 -2.10 22.27
N ASN A 115 4.79 -1.63 23.50
CA ASN A 115 5.73 -2.20 24.46
C ASN A 115 7.22 -2.08 24.11
N TYR A 116 7.58 -1.26 23.12
CA TYR A 116 8.98 -0.92 22.83
C TYR A 116 9.28 0.56 23.10
N PRO A 117 10.50 0.90 23.53
CA PRO A 117 10.89 2.29 23.75
C PRO A 117 11.12 3.01 22.41
N ASN A 118 10.84 4.31 22.38
CA ASN A 118 11.12 5.18 21.23
C ASN A 118 12.62 5.58 21.20
N VAL A 119 13.49 4.65 20.80
CA VAL A 119 14.96 4.82 20.84
C VAL A 119 15.65 4.54 19.51
N MET A 120 14.91 4.24 18.44
CA MET A 120 15.51 4.04 17.13
C MET A 120 16.05 5.39 16.61
N PRO A 121 17.35 5.49 16.24
CA PRO A 121 17.95 6.76 15.82
C PRO A 121 17.23 7.41 14.64
N THR A 122 16.99 8.72 14.73
CA THR A 122 16.32 9.50 13.67
C THR A 122 17.26 9.90 12.53
N THR A 123 18.55 9.63 12.66
CA THR A 123 19.60 10.01 11.72
C THR A 123 19.61 9.20 10.43
N TYR A 124 18.90 8.05 10.38
CA TYR A 124 18.87 7.21 9.19
C TYR A 124 18.16 7.86 7.99
N ASN A 125 17.38 8.93 8.20
CA ASN A 125 16.85 9.74 7.11
C ASN A 125 17.91 10.43 6.24
N LYS A 126 19.16 10.50 6.73
CA LYS A 126 20.31 11.03 6.00
C LYS A 126 21.01 9.98 5.13
N LEU A 127 20.64 8.70 5.25
CA LEU A 127 21.21 7.67 4.39
C LEU A 127 20.85 7.92 2.92
N PRO A 128 21.77 7.66 1.97
CA PRO A 128 21.46 7.74 0.55
C PRO A 128 20.23 6.89 0.21
N GLN A 129 19.39 7.37 -0.71
CA GLN A 129 18.14 6.69 -1.10
C GLN A 129 18.38 5.25 -1.57
N LYS A 130 19.52 4.99 -2.22
CA LYS A 130 19.90 3.62 -2.61
C LYS A 130 20.14 2.72 -1.40
N GLN A 131 20.78 3.21 -0.34
CA GLN A 131 21.00 2.43 0.88
C GLN A 131 19.67 2.14 1.61
N ILE A 132 18.75 3.11 1.64
CA ILE A 132 17.40 2.88 2.15
C ILE A 132 16.68 1.80 1.32
N ALA A 133 16.78 1.85 -0.01
CA ALA A 133 16.20 0.83 -0.88
C ALA A 133 16.78 -0.56 -0.63
N ASP A 134 18.09 -0.67 -0.44
CA ASP A 134 18.77 -1.93 -0.14
C ASP A 134 18.33 -2.48 1.22
N LEU A 135 18.24 -1.64 2.26
CA LEU A 135 17.72 -2.02 3.57
C LEU A 135 16.26 -2.49 3.49
N VAL A 136 15.40 -1.77 2.76
CA VAL A 136 14.00 -2.16 2.56
C VAL A 136 13.92 -3.50 1.82
N ALA A 137 14.72 -3.69 0.76
CA ALA A 137 14.75 -4.94 0.01
C ALA A 137 15.19 -6.12 0.89
N PHE A 138 16.19 -5.92 1.75
CA PHE A 138 16.63 -6.93 2.71
C PHE A 138 15.55 -7.25 3.75
N LEU A 139 14.93 -6.24 4.36
CA LEU A 139 13.92 -6.42 5.41
C LEU A 139 12.57 -6.94 4.92
N THR A 140 12.34 -6.93 3.61
CA THR A 140 11.09 -7.40 3.00
C THR A 140 11.28 -8.63 2.11
N GLN A 141 12.50 -9.19 2.08
CA GLN A 141 12.77 -10.46 1.42
C GLN A 141 11.98 -11.59 2.09
N LYS A 142 11.53 -12.56 1.30
CA LYS A 142 10.87 -13.78 1.77
C LYS A 142 11.85 -14.93 1.76
#